data_AF-A0A816EFU9-F1
#
_entry.id   AF-A0A816EFU9-F1
#
_cell.length_a   1.000
_cell.length_b   1.000
_cell.length_c   1.000
_cell.angle_alpha   90.00
_cell.angle_beta   90.00
_cell.angle_gamma   90.00
#
_symmetry.space_group_name_H-M   'P 1'
#
loop_
_entity.id
_entity.type
_entity.pdbx_description
1 polymer ?
#
loop_
_entity_poly.entity_id
_entity_poly.type
_entity_poly.pdbx_seq_one_letter_code
_entity_poly.pdbx_strand_id
1 'polypeptide(L)'
;MSCFINAEVIVVNSNLDNSAADLALTGPLTAGGVITLRSAIEFANFIGGSNVINFNIPATGVVIIPVGTGDGVEGDPLPEISTSLTIDGYSQPGATPAQVACNAVGFEVAQLLIILNGGAVTNGIFQNGLTLVGGSDSSVIRGLVIQEFPANGIDLNDGSAQKIVGNYIGTNETGTSAVPNGGNGINITSVTSDVFIGSLLLADRNIISGQTLLTGAFPVSGVGIYTEGSDAQIIGNFIGTDSSGTLSVPNRTGIYIFNPISATALNNTIKCNTIQNNNGTESLEGFGVIINGATDNPILSNSIS
;
A
#
# COMPACT_ATOMS: atom_id res chain seq x y z
N MET A 1 -17.45 30.88 -6.32
CA MET A 1 -17.84 30.77 -4.89
C MET A 1 -17.31 29.44 -4.43
N SER A 2 -16.09 29.42 -3.88
CA SER A 2 -15.43 28.18 -3.43
C SER A 2 -16.09 27.78 -2.11
N CYS A 3 -16.99 26.80 -2.16
CA CYS A 3 -17.47 26.15 -0.94
C CYS A 3 -16.30 25.31 -0.43
N PHE A 4 -15.72 25.68 0.70
CA PHE A 4 -14.82 24.78 1.41
C PHE A 4 -15.65 23.58 1.84
N ILE A 5 -15.54 22.47 1.12
CA ILE A 5 -16.12 21.20 1.54
C ILE A 5 -15.24 20.76 2.70
N ASN A 6 -15.81 20.69 3.90
CA ASN A 6 -15.08 20.23 5.07
C ASN A 6 -14.63 18.78 4.85
N ALA A 7 -13.47 18.43 5.41
CA ALA A 7 -13.02 17.04 5.48
C ALA A 7 -14.11 16.16 6.12
N GLU A 8 -14.55 15.14 5.41
CA GLU A 8 -15.52 14.16 5.93
C GLU A 8 -14.80 12.92 6.49
N VAL A 9 -15.37 12.35 7.55
CA VAL A 9 -14.98 11.05 8.08
C VAL A 9 -16.00 10.01 7.66
N ILE A 10 -15.58 9.11 6.78
CA ILE A 10 -16.39 8.02 6.24
C ILE A 10 -16.05 6.76 7.02
N VAL A 11 -17.05 6.06 7.56
CA VAL A 11 -16.82 4.84 8.36
C VAL A 11 -17.32 3.61 7.60
N VAL A 12 -16.39 2.82 7.10
CA VAL A 12 -16.65 1.49 6.52
C VAL A 12 -17.13 0.55 7.63
N ASN A 13 -18.30 -0.03 7.43
CA ASN A 13 -18.96 -0.89 8.43
C ASN A 13 -19.28 -2.30 7.87
N SER A 14 -18.81 -2.60 6.67
CA SER A 14 -19.04 -3.87 5.99
C SER A 14 -17.78 -4.34 5.28
N ASN A 15 -17.63 -5.66 5.21
CA ASN A 15 -16.55 -6.29 4.46
C ASN A 15 -16.96 -6.68 3.04
N LEU A 16 -18.16 -6.30 2.58
CA LEU A 16 -18.56 -6.44 1.17
C LEU A 16 -17.81 -5.43 0.29
N ASP A 17 -17.93 -5.59 -1.03
CA ASP A 17 -17.28 -4.73 -2.04
C ASP A 17 -18.25 -4.11 -3.07
N ASN A 18 -19.53 -3.97 -2.72
CA ASN A 18 -20.53 -3.31 -3.58
C ASN A 18 -20.22 -1.82 -3.81
N SER A 19 -20.64 -1.29 -4.97
CA SER A 19 -20.52 0.13 -5.33
C SER A 19 -21.57 1.00 -4.60
N ALA A 20 -21.30 2.30 -4.50
CA ALA A 20 -22.25 3.31 -4.03
C ALA A 20 -23.51 3.41 -4.92
N ALA A 21 -23.48 2.92 -6.18
CA ALA A 21 -24.70 2.86 -7.01
C ALA A 21 -25.81 1.96 -6.42
N ASP A 22 -25.43 0.97 -5.60
CA ASP A 22 -26.37 0.10 -4.85
C ASP A 22 -26.97 0.78 -3.61
N LEU A 23 -26.39 1.90 -3.19
CA LEU A 23 -26.71 2.59 -1.95
C LEU A 23 -27.08 4.02 -2.30
N ALA A 24 -28.37 4.35 -2.36
CA ALA A 24 -28.90 5.68 -2.69
C ALA A 24 -28.34 6.82 -1.80
N LEU A 25 -27.08 7.22 -2.03
CA LEU A 25 -26.28 8.13 -1.21
C LEU A 25 -26.14 9.46 -1.93
N THR A 26 -27.19 10.26 -1.84
CA THR A 26 -27.15 11.70 -2.13
C THR A 26 -26.99 12.55 -0.86
N GLY A 27 -26.51 11.95 0.24
CA GLY A 27 -26.37 12.61 1.55
C GLY A 27 -25.26 12.02 2.43
N PRO A 28 -24.96 12.64 3.60
CA PRO A 28 -23.89 12.22 4.48
C PRO A 28 -24.11 10.78 4.98
N LEU A 29 -23.05 9.98 4.88
CA LEU A 29 -22.98 8.58 5.26
C LEU A 29 -23.16 8.37 6.77
N THR A 30 -24.38 8.44 7.30
CA THR A 30 -24.65 7.98 8.68
C THR A 30 -25.98 7.25 8.87
N ALA A 31 -25.84 6.15 9.65
CA ALA A 31 -26.84 5.40 10.40
C ALA A 31 -27.90 4.60 9.61
N GLY A 32 -27.46 3.53 8.95
CA GLY A 32 -28.35 2.43 8.54
C GLY A 32 -27.95 1.71 7.26
N GLY A 33 -27.15 2.36 6.42
CA GLY A 33 -26.61 1.79 5.19
C GLY A 33 -25.35 0.97 5.43
N VAL A 34 -25.22 -0.11 4.66
CA VAL A 34 -23.95 -0.81 4.44
C VAL A 34 -22.99 0.17 3.76
N ILE A 35 -21.78 0.36 4.30
CA ILE A 35 -20.72 1.18 3.71
C ILE A 35 -19.53 0.27 3.49
N THR A 36 -19.23 0.01 2.22
CA THR A 36 -18.06 -0.76 1.75
C THR A 36 -16.89 0.17 1.52
N LEU A 37 -15.67 -0.36 1.46
CA LEU A 37 -14.49 0.43 1.09
C LEU A 37 -14.64 1.06 -0.30
N ARG A 38 -15.12 0.31 -1.29
CA ARG A 38 -15.41 0.82 -2.64
C ARG A 38 -16.33 2.03 -2.62
N SER A 39 -17.48 1.92 -1.97
CA SER A 39 -18.44 3.03 -1.88
C SER A 39 -17.86 4.25 -1.15
N ALA A 40 -17.01 4.03 -0.15
CA ALA A 40 -16.33 5.10 0.56
C ALA A 40 -15.31 5.84 -0.32
N ILE A 41 -14.54 5.12 -1.14
CA ILE A 41 -13.60 5.73 -2.11
C ILE A 41 -14.37 6.50 -3.18
N GLU A 42 -15.42 5.92 -3.76
CA GLU A 42 -16.26 6.59 -4.76
C GLU A 42 -16.87 7.90 -4.22
N PHE A 43 -17.39 7.85 -2.99
CA PHE A 43 -17.93 9.03 -2.33
C PHE A 43 -16.84 10.09 -2.08
N ALA A 44 -15.68 9.70 -1.53
CA ALA A 44 -14.57 10.61 -1.30
C ALA A 44 -14.12 11.30 -2.59
N ASN A 45 -13.95 10.55 -3.68
CA ASN A 45 -13.60 11.09 -5.00
C ASN A 45 -14.66 12.06 -5.53
N PHE A 46 -15.95 11.77 -5.31
CA PHE A 46 -17.04 12.61 -5.75
C PHE A 46 -17.10 13.95 -5.01
N ILE A 47 -16.95 13.94 -3.68
CA ILE A 47 -16.98 15.16 -2.87
C ILE A 47 -15.66 15.95 -2.94
N GLY A 48 -14.55 15.27 -3.23
CA GLY A 48 -13.21 15.86 -3.21
C GLY A 48 -12.78 16.34 -1.82
N GLY A 49 -11.69 17.09 -1.75
CA GLY A 49 -11.13 17.57 -0.48
C GLY A 49 -10.24 16.54 0.22
N SER A 50 -9.95 16.74 1.51
CA SER A 50 -9.09 15.85 2.31
C SER A 50 -9.93 14.99 3.24
N ASN A 51 -10.39 13.84 2.75
CA ASN A 51 -11.29 12.96 3.50
C ASN A 51 -10.55 11.87 4.27
N VAL A 52 -11.22 11.26 5.24
CA VAL A 52 -10.70 10.14 6.03
C VAL A 52 -11.67 8.97 5.96
N ILE A 53 -11.17 7.80 5.57
CA ILE A 53 -11.85 6.52 5.66
C ILE A 53 -11.36 5.78 6.91
N ASN A 54 -12.28 5.55 7.83
CA ASN A 54 -12.11 4.71 9.00
C ASN A 54 -12.89 3.40 8.84
N PHE A 55 -12.58 2.42 9.67
CA PHE A 55 -13.21 1.10 9.72
C PHE A 55 -13.83 0.87 11.10
N ASN A 56 -15.05 0.36 11.11
CA ASN A 56 -15.74 -0.14 12.30
C ASN A 56 -16.64 -1.31 11.89
N ILE A 57 -16.02 -2.32 11.26
CA ILE A 57 -16.72 -3.50 10.77
C ILE A 57 -17.04 -4.41 11.98
N PRO A 58 -18.30 -4.84 12.18
CA PRO A 58 -18.72 -5.64 13.32
C PRO A 58 -18.27 -7.10 13.16
N ALA A 59 -16.98 -7.35 13.36
CA ALA A 59 -16.35 -8.66 13.27
C ALA A 59 -15.42 -8.90 14.47
N THR A 60 -15.19 -10.17 14.80
CA THR A 60 -14.19 -10.56 15.80
C THR A 60 -12.87 -10.84 15.10
N GLY A 61 -11.84 -10.02 15.36
CA GLY A 61 -10.51 -10.22 14.80
C GLY A 61 -10.36 -9.69 13.37
N VAL A 62 -9.65 -10.46 12.54
CA VAL A 62 -9.25 -10.07 11.18
C VAL A 62 -10.46 -10.06 10.26
N VAL A 63 -10.55 -9.04 9.42
CA VAL A 63 -11.59 -8.82 8.42
C VAL A 63 -10.97 -8.87 7.04
N ILE A 64 -11.51 -9.72 6.18
CA ILE A 64 -11.16 -9.78 4.76
C ILE A 64 -12.22 -9.03 3.96
N ILE A 65 -11.78 -8.04 3.20
CA ILE A 65 -12.54 -7.37 2.14
C ILE A 65 -12.18 -8.08 0.82
N PRO A 66 -13.07 -8.91 0.25
CA PRO A 66 -12.83 -9.62 -1.00
C PRO A 66 -13.13 -8.67 -2.17
N VAL A 67 -12.08 -8.01 -2.67
CA VAL A 67 -12.21 -7.03 -3.76
C VAL A 67 -12.61 -7.73 -5.05
N GLY A 68 -13.60 -7.17 -5.75
CA GLY A 68 -14.14 -7.68 -7.00
C GLY A 68 -15.22 -8.75 -6.81
N THR A 69 -15.79 -8.92 -5.62
CA THR A 69 -16.93 -9.85 -5.40
C THR A 69 -18.27 -9.15 -5.17
N GLY A 70 -18.33 -7.82 -5.27
CA GLY A 70 -19.56 -7.06 -5.14
C GLY A 70 -20.50 -7.26 -6.33
N ASP A 71 -21.81 -7.22 -6.08
CA ASP A 71 -22.83 -7.27 -7.14
C ASP A 71 -22.65 -6.08 -8.09
N GLY A 72 -22.60 -6.33 -9.39
CA GLY A 72 -22.41 -5.33 -10.43
C GLY A 72 -20.98 -4.79 -10.58
N VAL A 73 -20.02 -5.30 -9.81
CA VAL A 73 -18.58 -5.00 -9.90
C VAL A 73 -17.73 -6.27 -9.85
N GLU A 74 -18.30 -7.41 -10.26
CA GLU A 74 -17.62 -8.70 -10.22
C GLU A 74 -16.36 -8.68 -11.10
N GLY A 75 -15.21 -8.98 -10.50
CA GLY A 75 -13.92 -8.96 -11.13
C GLY A 75 -13.23 -7.59 -11.16
N ASP A 76 -13.91 -6.51 -10.74
CA ASP A 76 -13.35 -5.16 -10.85
C ASP A 76 -12.39 -4.83 -9.69
N PRO A 77 -11.29 -4.10 -9.96
CA PRO A 77 -10.43 -3.55 -8.91
C PRO A 77 -11.18 -2.51 -8.08
N LEU A 78 -10.62 -2.09 -6.94
CA LEU A 78 -11.11 -0.90 -6.24
C LEU A 78 -11.01 0.35 -7.15
N PRO A 79 -11.90 1.34 -6.98
CA PRO A 79 -11.82 2.60 -7.72
C PRO A 79 -10.49 3.29 -7.45
N GLU A 80 -9.97 4.01 -8.45
CA GLU A 80 -8.81 4.88 -8.27
C GLU A 80 -9.07 5.94 -7.20
N ILE A 81 -8.04 6.34 -6.46
CA ILE A 81 -8.10 7.45 -5.49
C ILE A 81 -7.64 8.71 -6.22
N SER A 82 -8.57 9.62 -6.49
CA SER A 82 -8.35 10.85 -7.27
C SER A 82 -8.49 12.12 -6.43
N THR A 83 -8.47 11.99 -5.11
CA THR A 83 -8.53 13.10 -4.17
C THR A 83 -7.66 12.81 -2.95
N SER A 84 -7.37 13.84 -2.15
CA SER A 84 -6.61 13.69 -0.92
C SER A 84 -7.40 12.79 0.05
N LEU A 85 -6.84 11.62 0.35
CA LEU A 85 -7.57 10.60 1.10
C LEU A 85 -6.66 9.92 2.12
N THR A 86 -7.11 9.89 3.37
CA THR A 86 -6.53 9.01 4.39
C THR A 86 -7.36 7.74 4.47
N ILE A 87 -6.77 6.58 4.26
CA ILE A 87 -7.36 5.29 4.58
C ILE A 87 -6.64 4.76 5.82
N ASP A 88 -7.34 4.73 6.96
CA ASP A 88 -6.76 4.35 8.25
C ASP A 88 -7.28 2.99 8.73
N GLY A 89 -6.60 1.90 8.35
CA GLY A 89 -6.89 0.55 8.83
C GLY A 89 -6.70 0.36 10.34
N TYR A 90 -5.91 1.21 11.00
CA TYR A 90 -5.75 1.17 12.47
C TYR A 90 -7.00 1.64 13.23
N SER A 91 -7.97 2.25 12.53
CA SER A 91 -9.24 2.64 13.15
C SER A 91 -10.16 1.45 13.43
N GLN A 92 -9.94 0.30 12.77
CA GLN A 92 -10.69 -0.93 13.07
C GLN A 92 -10.45 -1.35 14.53
N PRO A 93 -11.51 -1.54 15.34
CA PRO A 93 -11.35 -1.95 16.74
C PRO A 93 -10.49 -3.20 16.90
N GLY A 94 -9.42 -3.08 17.68
CA GLY A 94 -8.44 -4.14 17.96
C GLY A 94 -7.16 -4.06 17.13
N ALA A 95 -7.07 -3.19 16.12
CA ALA A 95 -5.83 -2.95 15.41
C ALA A 95 -4.88 -2.07 16.24
N THR A 96 -3.57 -2.35 16.18
CA THR A 96 -2.56 -1.56 16.91
C THR A 96 -1.33 -1.33 16.04
N PRO A 97 -0.82 -0.08 15.95
CA PRO A 97 0.44 0.18 15.25
C PRO A 97 1.61 -0.46 15.97
N ALA A 98 2.70 -0.69 15.24
CA ALA A 98 3.94 -1.15 15.84
C ALA A 98 4.50 -0.10 16.82
N GLN A 99 4.98 -0.55 17.98
CA GLN A 99 5.43 0.32 19.06
C GLN A 99 6.65 -0.27 19.77
N VAL A 100 7.36 0.58 20.51
CA VAL A 100 8.27 0.08 21.55
C VAL A 100 7.39 -0.38 22.70
N ALA A 101 7.56 -1.62 23.18
CA ALA A 101 6.88 -2.06 24.40
C ALA A 101 7.24 -1.10 25.54
N CYS A 102 6.25 -0.45 26.17
CA CYS A 102 6.48 0.56 27.20
C CYS A 102 7.35 0.06 28.38
N ASN A 103 7.50 -1.27 28.57
CA ASN A 103 8.25 -1.88 29.66
C ASN A 103 9.07 -3.14 29.26
N ALA A 104 9.41 -3.36 27.98
CA ALA A 104 10.16 -4.55 27.58
C ALA A 104 11.39 -4.26 26.69
N VAL A 105 12.37 -5.16 26.76
CA VAL A 105 13.44 -5.29 25.77
C VAL A 105 12.82 -5.99 24.56
N GLY A 106 12.29 -5.23 23.60
CA GLY A 106 11.60 -5.82 22.46
C GLY A 106 10.82 -4.83 21.61
N PHE A 107 10.56 -5.25 20.38
CA PHE A 107 9.76 -4.55 19.38
C PHE A 107 8.39 -5.23 19.30
N GLU A 108 7.30 -4.50 19.51
CA GLU A 108 5.95 -5.02 19.27
C GLU A 108 5.59 -4.76 17.82
N VAL A 109 5.29 -5.83 17.08
CA VAL A 109 4.85 -5.76 15.69
C VAL A 109 3.44 -5.18 15.61
N ALA A 110 3.09 -4.58 14.48
CA ALA A 110 1.74 -4.07 14.26
C ALA A 110 0.73 -5.23 14.23
N GLN A 111 -0.45 -4.99 14.81
CA GLN A 111 -1.61 -5.86 14.66
C GLN A 111 -2.55 -5.22 13.63
N LEU A 112 -2.55 -5.74 12.41
CA LEU A 112 -3.42 -5.28 11.33
C LEU A 112 -4.65 -6.17 11.23
N LEU A 113 -5.83 -5.56 11.11
CA LEU A 113 -7.10 -6.30 11.08
C LEU A 113 -7.86 -6.17 9.77
N ILE A 114 -7.47 -5.29 8.87
CA ILE A 114 -8.14 -5.12 7.57
C ILE A 114 -7.25 -5.70 6.48
N ILE A 115 -7.72 -6.77 5.85
CA ILE A 115 -7.10 -7.39 4.67
C ILE A 115 -7.88 -6.95 3.43
N LEU A 116 -7.19 -6.29 2.50
CA LEU A 116 -7.64 -6.14 1.12
C LEU A 116 -7.14 -7.34 0.34
N ASN A 117 -8.06 -8.20 -0.09
CA ASN A 117 -7.75 -9.40 -0.85
C ASN A 117 -8.22 -9.25 -2.30
N GLY A 118 -7.27 -9.27 -3.24
CA GLY A 118 -7.51 -9.10 -4.66
C GLY A 118 -7.76 -10.38 -5.46
N GLY A 119 -7.91 -11.54 -4.81
CA GLY A 119 -7.93 -12.83 -5.49
C GLY A 119 -9.12 -13.04 -6.45
N ALA A 120 -10.16 -12.21 -6.33
CA ALA A 120 -11.30 -12.20 -7.25
C ALA A 120 -11.22 -11.12 -8.34
N VAL A 121 -10.18 -10.28 -8.36
CA VAL A 121 -10.00 -9.25 -9.39
C VAL A 121 -9.52 -9.90 -10.69
N THR A 122 -10.36 -9.86 -11.72
CA THR A 122 -10.10 -10.50 -13.03
C THR A 122 -10.35 -9.58 -14.23
N ASN A 123 -11.03 -8.45 -14.04
CA ASN A 123 -11.39 -7.55 -15.12
C ASN A 123 -10.28 -6.55 -15.39
N GLY A 124 -9.80 -6.53 -16.63
CA GLY A 124 -8.68 -5.70 -17.07
C GLY A 124 -7.32 -6.37 -16.85
N ILE A 125 -6.28 -5.71 -17.36
CA ILE A 125 -4.90 -6.19 -17.26
C ILE A 125 -4.18 -5.42 -16.16
N PHE A 126 -3.31 -6.09 -15.42
CA PHE A 126 -2.45 -5.49 -14.41
C PHE A 126 -3.18 -4.68 -13.34
N GLN A 127 -4.20 -5.26 -12.72
CA GLN A 127 -4.98 -4.56 -11.70
C GLN A 127 -4.28 -4.50 -10.34
N ASN A 128 -4.19 -3.30 -9.80
CA ASN A 128 -3.55 -3.02 -8.51
C ASN A 128 -4.54 -3.14 -7.34
N GLY A 129 -4.03 -3.23 -6.12
CA GLY A 129 -4.87 -3.15 -4.91
C GLY A 129 -5.45 -1.76 -4.67
N LEU A 130 -4.57 -0.76 -4.61
CA LEU A 130 -4.94 0.65 -4.56
C LEU A 130 -4.16 1.41 -5.62
N THR A 131 -4.85 2.26 -6.40
CA THR A 131 -4.22 3.14 -7.39
C THR A 131 -4.47 4.58 -7.00
N LEU A 132 -3.41 5.36 -6.77
CA LEU A 132 -3.49 6.79 -6.47
C LEU A 132 -3.10 7.57 -7.72
N VAL A 133 -3.96 8.50 -8.15
CA VAL A 133 -3.81 9.27 -9.39
C VAL A 133 -3.84 10.78 -9.13
N GLY A 134 -3.78 11.59 -10.19
CA GLY A 134 -3.81 13.06 -10.09
C GLY A 134 -4.95 13.57 -9.18
N GLY A 135 -4.60 14.46 -8.24
CA GLY A 135 -5.50 14.96 -7.20
C GLY A 135 -5.39 14.23 -5.85
N SER A 136 -4.67 13.10 -5.79
CA SER A 136 -4.44 12.33 -4.55
C SER A 136 -3.35 12.90 -3.62
N ASP A 137 -3.04 14.19 -3.73
CA ASP A 137 -2.00 14.84 -2.94
C ASP A 137 -2.20 14.64 -1.43
N SER A 138 -1.11 14.45 -0.69
CA SER A 138 -1.11 14.24 0.75
C SER A 138 -1.94 13.05 1.25
N SER A 139 -2.31 12.12 0.37
CA SER A 139 -3.01 10.89 0.76
C SER A 139 -2.16 10.04 1.69
N VAL A 140 -2.82 9.34 2.61
CA VAL A 140 -2.18 8.48 3.62
C VAL A 140 -2.83 7.12 3.59
N ILE A 141 -2.07 6.09 3.25
CA ILE A 141 -2.52 4.70 3.30
C ILE A 141 -1.80 4.01 4.44
N ARG A 142 -2.55 3.54 5.45
CA ARG A 142 -1.96 2.94 6.66
C ARG A 142 -2.79 1.84 7.30
N GLY A 143 -2.11 0.92 7.98
CA GLY A 143 -2.74 -0.11 8.80
C GLY A 143 -3.48 -1.20 8.02
N LEU A 144 -3.13 -1.41 6.76
CA LEU A 144 -3.76 -2.41 5.88
C LEU A 144 -2.83 -3.58 5.59
N VAL A 145 -3.43 -4.76 5.43
CA VAL A 145 -2.79 -5.90 4.76
C VAL A 145 -3.28 -5.90 3.30
N ILE A 146 -2.37 -5.94 2.33
CA ILE A 146 -2.70 -5.87 0.90
C ILE A 146 -2.05 -7.04 0.16
N GLN A 147 -2.89 -7.95 -0.35
CA GLN A 147 -2.47 -9.24 -0.87
C GLN A 147 -3.34 -9.76 -2.03
N GLU A 148 -2.80 -10.71 -2.78
CA GLU A 148 -3.46 -11.43 -3.87
C GLU A 148 -3.99 -10.56 -5.02
N PHE A 149 -3.49 -9.34 -5.20
CA PHE A 149 -3.85 -8.55 -6.39
C PHE A 149 -3.11 -9.04 -7.65
N PRO A 150 -3.73 -9.01 -8.85
CA PRO A 150 -3.10 -9.46 -10.08
C PRO A 150 -1.82 -8.70 -10.48
N ALA A 151 -1.69 -7.44 -10.07
CA ALA A 151 -0.48 -6.63 -10.25
C ALA A 151 0.04 -6.08 -8.92
N ASN A 152 0.21 -4.76 -8.79
CA ASN A 152 0.88 -4.18 -7.64
C ASN A 152 -0.04 -4.15 -6.42
N GLY A 153 0.51 -4.21 -5.21
CA GLY A 153 -0.28 -3.96 -4.00
C GLY A 153 -0.82 -2.52 -3.99
N ILE A 154 0.09 -1.55 -4.14
CA ILE A 154 -0.22 -0.12 -4.27
C ILE A 154 0.53 0.46 -5.47
N ASP A 155 -0.18 1.22 -6.30
CA ASP A 155 0.40 1.97 -7.42
C ASP A 155 0.20 3.47 -7.22
N LEU A 156 1.31 4.21 -7.26
CA LEU A 156 1.36 5.66 -7.16
C LEU A 156 1.64 6.22 -8.55
N ASN A 157 0.57 6.63 -9.21
CA ASN A 157 0.54 7.07 -10.60
C ASN A 157 0.10 8.53 -10.68
N ASP A 158 0.91 9.43 -10.07
CA ASP A 158 0.72 10.88 -9.89
C ASP A 158 0.36 11.27 -8.44
N GLY A 159 0.39 12.56 -8.13
CA GLY A 159 0.22 13.15 -6.80
C GLY A 159 1.52 13.40 -6.05
N SER A 160 1.44 14.23 -5.01
CA SER A 160 2.58 14.66 -4.19
C SER A 160 2.36 14.43 -2.69
N ALA A 161 3.44 14.37 -1.90
CA ALA A 161 3.38 14.26 -0.45
C ALA A 161 2.62 13.02 0.09
N GLN A 162 2.49 11.97 -0.73
CA GLN A 162 1.75 10.75 -0.39
C GLN A 162 2.51 9.90 0.63
N LYS A 163 1.80 9.28 1.58
CA LYS A 163 2.40 8.49 2.66
C LYS A 163 1.85 7.08 2.67
N ILE A 164 2.72 6.11 2.49
CA ILE A 164 2.42 4.69 2.61
C ILE A 164 3.15 4.19 3.85
N VAL A 165 2.43 3.98 4.96
CA VAL A 165 3.04 3.78 6.28
C VAL A 165 2.33 2.70 7.09
N GLY A 166 3.08 1.84 7.77
CA GLY A 166 2.52 0.85 8.69
C GLY A 166 1.60 -0.19 8.03
N ASN A 167 1.84 -0.55 6.76
CA ASN A 167 1.10 -1.57 6.03
C ASN A 167 1.89 -2.87 5.88
N TYR A 168 1.19 -3.99 5.73
CA TYR A 168 1.76 -5.29 5.35
C TYR A 168 1.36 -5.59 3.92
N ILE A 169 2.33 -5.75 3.02
CA ILE A 169 2.07 -5.87 1.58
C ILE A 169 2.77 -7.13 1.07
N GLY A 170 1.99 -8.03 0.46
CA GLY A 170 2.48 -9.32 -0.05
C GLY A 170 2.64 -10.42 1.01
N THR A 171 2.10 -10.21 2.21
CA THR A 171 2.17 -11.13 3.34
C THR A 171 0.80 -11.34 3.97
N ASN A 172 0.69 -12.36 4.83
CA ASN A 172 -0.45 -12.50 5.72
C ASN A 172 -0.51 -11.38 6.79
N GLU A 173 -1.57 -11.35 7.59
CA GLU A 173 -1.82 -10.32 8.61
C GLU A 173 -0.80 -10.27 9.74
N THR A 174 -0.03 -11.34 9.93
CA THR A 174 1.06 -11.40 10.91
C THR A 174 2.41 -10.99 10.32
N GLY A 175 2.48 -10.80 9.00
CA GLY A 175 3.70 -10.48 8.27
C GLY A 175 4.72 -11.61 8.26
N THR A 176 4.32 -12.88 8.46
CA THR A 176 5.24 -14.02 8.62
C THR A 176 5.25 -14.99 7.45
N SER A 177 4.25 -14.92 6.56
CA SER A 177 4.14 -15.80 5.39
C SER A 177 3.78 -15.00 4.15
N ALA A 178 4.35 -15.38 3.01
CA ALA A 178 4.08 -14.73 1.73
C ALA A 178 2.64 -15.01 1.28
N VAL A 179 1.94 -13.95 0.87
CA VAL A 179 0.68 -13.97 0.15
C VAL A 179 0.79 -12.93 -0.97
N PRO A 180 1.50 -13.29 -2.07
CA PRO A 180 2.03 -12.33 -3.03
C PRO A 180 0.92 -11.54 -3.73
N ASN A 181 1.22 -10.29 -4.05
CA ASN A 181 0.60 -9.64 -5.22
C ASN A 181 1.40 -10.04 -6.49
N GLY A 182 0.77 -9.98 -7.66
CA GLY A 182 1.38 -10.44 -8.92
C GLY A 182 2.48 -9.51 -9.48
N GLY A 183 2.57 -8.28 -8.98
CA GLY A 183 3.54 -7.25 -9.33
C GLY A 183 4.35 -6.75 -8.13
N ASN A 184 4.74 -5.47 -8.12
CA ASN A 184 5.49 -4.89 -7.00
C ASN A 184 4.61 -4.77 -5.76
N GLY A 185 5.21 -4.71 -4.57
CA GLY A 185 4.47 -4.37 -3.36
C GLY A 185 3.93 -2.95 -3.46
N ILE A 186 4.84 -2.01 -3.65
CA ILE A 186 4.55 -0.60 -3.95
C ILE A 186 5.24 -0.23 -5.25
N ASN A 187 4.51 0.42 -6.14
CA ASN A 187 4.96 0.84 -7.45
C ASN A 187 4.82 2.35 -7.61
N ILE A 188 5.83 3.02 -8.16
CA ILE A 188 5.83 4.45 -8.46
C ILE A 188 6.11 4.60 -9.96
N THR A 189 5.13 5.03 -10.74
CA THR A 189 5.17 4.96 -12.23
C THR A 189 5.13 6.31 -12.94
N SER A 190 4.55 7.33 -12.30
CA SER A 190 4.49 8.69 -12.84
C SER A 190 5.25 9.67 -11.96
N VAL A 191 5.32 10.92 -12.40
CA VAL A 191 5.96 12.00 -11.64
C VAL A 191 5.20 12.17 -10.33
N THR A 192 5.83 11.74 -9.25
CA THR A 192 5.34 11.93 -7.89
C THR A 192 6.45 12.60 -7.11
N SER A 193 6.15 13.68 -6.41
CA SER A 193 7.14 14.36 -5.55
C SER A 193 6.84 14.06 -4.08
N ASP A 194 7.88 13.97 -3.26
CA ASP A 194 7.77 13.78 -1.81
C ASP A 194 6.93 12.55 -1.41
N VAL A 195 7.19 11.39 -2.01
CA VAL A 195 6.55 10.14 -1.60
C VAL A 195 7.26 9.58 -0.37
N PHE A 196 6.52 9.27 0.69
CA PHE A 196 7.05 8.68 1.92
C PHE A 196 6.59 7.23 2.06
N ILE A 197 7.51 6.29 1.90
CA ILE A 197 7.30 4.87 2.19
C ILE A 197 7.98 4.59 3.51
N GLY A 198 7.18 4.59 4.58
CA GLY A 198 7.64 4.49 5.95
C GLY A 198 8.26 5.78 6.52
N SER A 199 8.80 5.67 7.72
CA SER A 199 9.55 6.73 8.39
C SER A 199 10.48 6.12 9.48
N LEU A 200 11.13 6.96 10.29
CA LEU A 200 11.87 6.47 11.46
C LEU A 200 10.98 6.09 12.65
N LEU A 201 9.68 6.41 12.59
CA LEU A 201 8.71 5.99 13.61
C LEU A 201 8.36 4.52 13.39
N LEU A 202 8.32 3.75 14.48
CA LEU A 202 7.97 2.33 14.40
C LEU A 202 6.57 2.10 13.84
N ALA A 203 5.60 2.96 14.20
CA ALA A 203 4.23 2.90 13.71
C ALA A 203 4.11 3.02 12.19
N ASP A 204 5.11 3.62 11.54
CA ASP A 204 5.12 3.85 10.10
C ASP A 204 5.83 2.73 9.33
N ARG A 205 6.46 1.77 10.01
CA ARG A 205 7.22 0.67 9.38
C ARG A 205 6.30 -0.20 8.54
N ASN A 206 6.49 -0.19 7.22
CA ASN A 206 5.86 -1.19 6.36
C ASN A 206 6.63 -2.50 6.39
N ILE A 207 5.90 -3.59 6.17
CA ILE A 207 6.45 -4.88 5.75
C ILE A 207 6.09 -5.06 4.28
N ILE A 208 7.10 -5.19 3.44
CA ILE A 208 6.93 -5.30 1.99
C ILE A 208 7.71 -6.52 1.53
N SER A 209 7.04 -7.66 1.50
CA SER A 209 7.69 -8.98 1.50
C SER A 209 6.87 -9.99 0.71
N GLY A 210 7.48 -11.09 0.31
CA GLY A 210 6.79 -12.18 -0.36
C GLY A 210 6.37 -11.88 -1.80
N GLN A 211 6.80 -10.77 -2.41
CA GLN A 211 6.45 -10.43 -3.79
C GLN A 211 7.20 -11.35 -4.76
N THR A 212 6.49 -12.36 -5.26
CA THR A 212 6.98 -13.37 -6.18
C THR A 212 6.11 -13.42 -7.43
N LEU A 213 6.75 -13.45 -8.61
CA LEU A 213 6.11 -13.44 -9.92
C LEU A 213 4.93 -14.45 -10.02
N LEU A 214 3.76 -13.96 -10.43
CA LEU A 214 2.68 -14.81 -10.92
C LEU A 214 2.74 -15.02 -12.44
N THR A 215 3.28 -14.06 -13.22
CA THR A 215 3.51 -14.20 -14.68
C THR A 215 4.65 -13.30 -15.20
N GLY A 216 5.50 -13.82 -16.10
CA GLY A 216 6.86 -13.31 -16.37
C GLY A 216 7.05 -12.21 -17.42
N ALA A 217 6.91 -10.93 -17.07
CA ALA A 217 7.42 -9.88 -17.96
C ALA A 217 7.94 -8.58 -17.31
N PHE A 218 7.83 -8.35 -15.99
CA PHE A 218 8.35 -7.15 -15.35
C PHE A 218 9.15 -7.46 -14.08
N PRO A 219 10.13 -6.63 -13.70
CA PRO A 219 10.84 -6.83 -12.45
C PRO A 219 9.86 -6.69 -11.28
N VAL A 220 9.61 -7.80 -10.59
CA VAL A 220 8.84 -7.82 -9.35
C VAL A 220 9.77 -7.48 -8.20
N SER A 221 9.38 -6.46 -7.42
CA SER A 221 10.14 -5.96 -6.29
C SER A 221 9.24 -5.69 -5.10
N GLY A 222 9.81 -5.56 -3.91
CA GLY A 222 9.10 -4.97 -2.78
C GLY A 222 8.65 -3.54 -3.13
N VAL A 223 9.62 -2.67 -3.44
CA VAL A 223 9.36 -1.31 -3.93
C VAL A 223 9.97 -1.12 -5.32
N GLY A 224 9.15 -0.69 -6.27
CA GLY A 224 9.56 -0.38 -7.64
C GLY A 224 9.35 1.10 -7.98
N ILE A 225 10.36 1.73 -8.57
CA ILE A 225 10.32 3.12 -9.05
C ILE A 225 10.68 3.13 -10.53
N TYR A 226 9.74 3.55 -11.38
CA TYR A 226 9.81 3.48 -12.85
C TYR A 226 9.42 4.80 -13.50
N THR A 227 10.02 5.91 -13.07
CA THR A 227 9.61 7.27 -13.47
C THR A 227 10.80 8.18 -13.76
N GLU A 228 10.52 9.28 -14.47
CA GLU A 228 11.46 10.34 -14.82
C GLU A 228 11.70 11.33 -13.67
N GLY A 229 10.89 11.29 -12.60
CA GLY A 229 11.03 12.14 -11.41
C GLY A 229 10.39 11.51 -10.17
N SER A 230 11.18 11.35 -9.10
CA SER A 230 10.67 10.88 -7.81
C SER A 230 11.57 11.27 -6.64
N ASP A 231 11.14 12.18 -5.78
CA ASP A 231 11.81 12.44 -4.50
C ASP A 231 11.31 11.45 -3.43
N ALA A 232 11.38 10.14 -3.73
CA ALA A 232 10.82 9.13 -2.83
C ALA A 232 11.75 8.87 -1.64
N GLN A 233 11.15 8.78 -0.45
CA GLN A 233 11.81 8.46 0.80
C GLN A 233 11.37 7.08 1.24
N ILE A 234 12.22 6.08 1.02
CA ILE A 234 12.01 4.71 1.47
C ILE A 234 12.77 4.55 2.78
N ILE A 235 12.07 4.72 3.90
CA ILE A 235 12.70 4.86 5.22
C ILE A 235 12.12 3.88 6.22
N GLY A 236 12.99 3.15 6.92
CA GLY A 236 12.61 2.40 8.12
C GLY A 236 11.74 1.16 7.88
N ASN A 237 11.69 0.63 6.65
CA ASN A 237 10.85 -0.51 6.30
C ASN A 237 11.55 -1.86 6.51
N PHE A 238 10.75 -2.91 6.58
CA PHE A 238 11.17 -4.32 6.46
C PHE A 238 10.82 -4.85 5.08
N ILE A 239 11.83 -5.30 4.33
CA ILE A 239 11.69 -5.67 2.91
C ILE A 239 12.35 -7.03 2.67
N GLY A 240 11.56 -8.04 2.31
CA GLY A 240 12.03 -9.42 2.08
C GLY A 240 12.16 -10.26 3.35
N THR A 241 11.64 -9.75 4.47
CA THR A 241 11.70 -10.37 5.81
C THR A 241 10.32 -10.34 6.46
N ASP A 242 10.17 -11.11 7.52
CA ASP A 242 8.97 -11.13 8.35
C ASP A 242 8.80 -9.85 9.19
N SER A 243 7.70 -9.79 9.95
CA SER A 243 7.37 -8.67 10.84
C SER A 243 8.37 -8.43 11.97
N SER A 244 9.18 -9.43 12.32
CA SER A 244 10.28 -9.24 13.28
C SER A 244 11.57 -8.70 12.65
N GLY A 245 11.70 -8.77 11.33
CA GLY A 245 12.92 -8.40 10.61
C GLY A 245 14.03 -9.45 10.69
N THR A 246 13.69 -10.70 11.04
CA THR A 246 14.69 -11.76 11.32
C THR A 246 14.53 -13.02 10.46
N LEU A 247 13.31 -13.33 10.01
CA LEU A 247 13.04 -14.50 9.16
C LEU A 247 12.78 -14.07 7.73
N SER A 248 13.29 -14.82 6.77
CA SER A 248 13.10 -14.52 5.35
C SER A 248 11.65 -14.72 4.92
N VAL A 249 11.09 -13.68 4.28
CA VAL A 249 9.86 -13.75 3.48
C VAL A 249 10.17 -13.03 2.16
N PRO A 250 10.90 -13.69 1.27
CA PRO A 250 11.70 -13.01 0.26
C PRO A 250 10.81 -12.37 -0.82
N ASN A 251 11.14 -11.14 -1.23
CA ASN A 251 10.72 -10.68 -2.56
C ASN A 251 11.70 -11.21 -3.60
N ARG A 252 11.37 -11.03 -4.89
CA ARG A 252 12.36 -11.22 -5.95
C ARG A 252 13.48 -10.18 -5.87
N THR A 253 13.14 -8.89 -5.85
CA THR A 253 14.08 -7.78 -5.60
C THR A 253 13.55 -6.97 -4.41
N GLY A 254 14.41 -6.45 -3.55
CA GLY A 254 13.97 -5.60 -2.44
C GLY A 254 13.45 -4.26 -2.96
N ILE A 255 14.37 -3.45 -3.49
CA ILE A 255 14.07 -2.14 -4.09
C ILE A 255 14.65 -2.08 -5.51
N TYR A 256 13.84 -1.68 -6.48
CA TYR A 256 14.24 -1.50 -7.86
C TYR A 256 13.95 -0.08 -8.32
N ILE A 257 14.99 0.67 -8.67
CA ILE A 257 14.88 2.01 -9.26
C ILE A 257 15.34 1.91 -10.71
N PHE A 258 14.45 2.24 -11.63
CA PHE A 258 14.71 2.29 -13.05
C PHE A 258 14.26 3.61 -13.64
N ASN A 259 15.20 4.33 -14.25
CA ASN A 259 14.91 5.52 -15.03
C ASN A 259 15.12 5.22 -16.52
N PRO A 260 14.07 5.32 -17.36
CA PRO A 260 14.21 5.12 -18.80
C PRO A 260 15.04 6.22 -19.48
N ILE A 261 15.14 7.40 -18.87
CA ILE A 261 16.01 8.49 -19.32
C ILE A 261 17.29 8.45 -18.50
N SER A 262 18.39 8.03 -19.15
CA SER A 262 19.67 7.87 -18.47
C SER A 262 20.18 9.18 -17.86
N ALA A 263 20.62 9.09 -16.60
CA ALA A 263 21.37 10.09 -15.85
C ALA A 263 20.59 11.34 -15.37
N THR A 264 19.28 11.23 -15.19
CA THR A 264 18.52 12.24 -14.42
C THR A 264 18.66 11.96 -12.91
N ALA A 265 18.91 13.01 -12.14
CA ALA A 265 18.87 12.97 -10.68
C ALA A 265 17.43 12.74 -10.22
N LEU A 266 17.17 11.60 -9.59
CA LEU A 266 15.86 11.34 -9.01
C LEU A 266 15.79 11.76 -7.53
N ASN A 267 16.92 11.76 -6.81
CA ASN A 267 16.99 12.09 -5.38
C ASN A 267 16.19 11.15 -4.45
N ASN A 268 15.98 9.89 -4.85
CA ASN A 268 15.34 8.92 -3.96
C ASN A 268 16.26 8.57 -2.79
N THR A 269 15.76 8.70 -1.57
CA THR A 269 16.49 8.34 -0.35
C THR A 269 16.07 6.98 0.16
N ILE A 270 17.02 6.04 0.21
CA ILE A 270 16.83 4.72 0.82
C ILE A 270 17.57 4.70 2.14
N LYS A 271 16.86 4.71 3.28
CA LYS A 271 17.50 4.88 4.58
C LYS A 271 16.92 4.00 5.70
N CYS A 272 17.80 3.43 6.53
CA CYS A 272 17.41 2.69 7.74
C CYS A 272 16.43 1.52 7.50
N ASN A 273 16.39 0.96 6.29
CA ASN A 273 15.60 -0.23 5.98
C ASN A 273 16.36 -1.50 6.39
N THR A 274 15.60 -2.55 6.69
CA THR A 274 16.11 -3.93 6.78
C THR A 274 15.66 -4.65 5.53
N ILE A 275 16.61 -4.91 4.62
CA ILE A 275 16.39 -5.47 3.29
C ILE A 275 17.12 -6.81 3.25
N GLN A 276 16.39 -7.91 3.41
CA GLN A 276 17.02 -9.22 3.57
C GLN A 276 16.49 -10.27 2.61
N ASN A 277 17.37 -11.17 2.18
CA ASN A 277 17.05 -12.42 1.52
C ASN A 277 16.19 -12.28 0.25
N ASN A 278 16.22 -11.13 -0.42
CA ASN A 278 15.51 -10.92 -1.68
C ASN A 278 16.25 -11.67 -2.80
N ASN A 279 16.04 -12.99 -2.90
CA ASN A 279 16.89 -13.90 -3.69
C ASN A 279 16.27 -14.39 -5.00
N GLY A 280 15.03 -13.99 -5.33
CA GLY A 280 14.33 -14.55 -6.49
C GLY A 280 14.00 -16.03 -6.31
N THR A 281 12.90 -16.49 -6.92
CA THR A 281 12.50 -17.91 -6.90
C THR A 281 12.89 -18.66 -8.18
N GLU A 282 13.59 -18.00 -9.10
CA GLU A 282 13.94 -18.49 -10.44
C GLU A 282 15.35 -18.00 -10.79
N SER A 283 16.00 -18.63 -11.79
CA SER A 283 17.38 -18.48 -12.30
C SER A 283 17.99 -17.07 -12.57
N LEU A 284 17.35 -16.00 -12.10
CA LEU A 284 17.84 -14.63 -12.10
C LEU A 284 18.07 -14.23 -10.65
N GLU A 285 19.32 -13.87 -10.31
CA GLU A 285 19.70 -13.41 -8.97
C GLU A 285 18.74 -12.31 -8.49
N GLY A 286 18.10 -12.54 -7.34
CA GLY A 286 17.43 -11.47 -6.62
C GLY A 286 18.45 -10.51 -6.00
N PHE A 287 18.07 -9.24 -5.85
CA PHE A 287 18.96 -8.21 -5.30
C PHE A 287 18.27 -7.45 -4.17
N GLY A 288 19.05 -6.98 -3.20
CA GLY A 288 18.55 -6.07 -2.16
C GLY A 288 18.10 -4.73 -2.74
N VAL A 289 18.99 -4.02 -3.44
CA VAL A 289 18.71 -2.74 -4.10
C VAL A 289 19.35 -2.72 -5.48
N ILE A 290 18.59 -2.33 -6.51
CA ILE A 290 19.08 -2.06 -7.86
C ILE A 290 18.74 -0.63 -8.25
N ILE A 291 19.71 0.07 -8.85
CA ILE A 291 19.52 1.41 -9.41
C ILE A 291 20.05 1.38 -10.84
N ASN A 292 19.18 1.64 -11.81
CA ASN A 292 19.49 1.63 -13.23
C ASN A 292 19.02 2.94 -13.87
N GLY A 293 19.95 3.65 -14.53
CA GLY A 293 19.63 4.88 -15.26
C GLY A 293 19.41 6.14 -14.41
N ALA A 294 19.50 6.09 -13.07
CA ALA A 294 19.26 7.23 -12.19
C ALA A 294 20.51 7.63 -11.38
N THR A 295 20.68 8.93 -11.10
CA THR A 295 21.72 9.45 -10.19
C THR A 295 21.13 10.02 -8.90
N ASP A 296 22.00 10.30 -7.93
CA ASP A 296 21.70 11.00 -6.68
C ASP A 296 20.71 10.28 -5.76
N ASN A 297 20.75 8.95 -5.73
CA ASN A 297 19.91 8.13 -4.86
C ASN A 297 20.70 7.65 -3.63
N PRO A 298 20.75 8.40 -2.52
CA PRO A 298 21.55 8.01 -1.35
C PRO A 298 21.01 6.74 -0.67
N ILE A 299 21.89 5.76 -0.45
CA ILE A 299 21.61 4.52 0.29
C ILE A 299 22.34 4.61 1.64
N LEU A 300 21.60 4.91 2.71
CA LEU A 300 22.17 5.29 4.00
C LEU A 300 21.71 4.38 5.14
N SER A 301 22.65 3.84 5.91
CA SER A 301 22.35 3.14 7.17
C SER A 301 21.33 1.99 7.05
N ASN A 302 21.27 1.33 5.89
CA ASN A 302 20.43 0.16 5.68
C ASN A 302 21.16 -1.11 6.14
N SER A 303 20.41 -2.10 6.62
CA SER A 303 20.89 -3.48 6.75
C SER A 303 20.50 -4.22 5.48
N ILE A 304 21.46 -4.62 4.65
CA ILE A 304 21.24 -5.31 3.38
C ILE A 304 22.02 -6.64 3.42
N SER A 305 21.32 -7.76 3.31
CA SER A 305 21.91 -9.11 3.35
C SER A 305 21.19 -10.11 2.46
#